data_AF-A0AAE3MFV8-F1
#
_entry.id   AF-A0AAE3MFV8-F1
#
_cell.length_a   1.000
_cell.length_b   1.000
_cell.length_c   1.000
_cell.angle_alpha   90.00
_cell.angle_beta   90.00
_cell.angle_gamma   90.00
#
_symmetry.space_group_name_H-M   'P 1'
#
loop_
_entity.id
_entity.type
_entity.pdbx_description
1 polymer ?
#
loop_
_entity_poly.entity_id
_entity_poly.type
_entity_poly.pdbx_seq_one_letter_code
_entity_poly.pdbx_strand_id
1 'polypeptide(L)'
;MSGGNCPETPRQKMIGMMYLFLTAMLALNVSGELLQAFKSMDEGFVQTRETVERKNHVLYGQFKAANSNNPGKAGAAWNEANVIKDAADSLVNHIQDLKVLIVQTADGPEATPSNYTSGSNQDIAPQIMITEKNAERSKELKRRINEYKDVLLKYLDENNPNDTTFISAYTSIFNTDPIKGEKDVEKSWESTKFEHVPLSASLAYLSKIQGDVRNAETDMVANLYAGIDKDSYKFTDMMSVVKPFKTTVLEGETYKAELYMAAYDPNIVPEIEIDGKRLTEVSDGKGILELKKPVGEHKWSGYIKMPTPDGSDLIPWPVEGEFQVVKPNAVISPTKMNVFYEALENPVDISVPGVASDKLDIRMTNVSKKKKGAGYIVTPQAGSAGKRSIISVYATIDGKSKFIGKQEFRIKRVPDPIPVVAGKSGGKISKNLLAAQKAVFAEMKDFDFELKYDVTRFTVSVLKGGYIVDAISKSNIFTDEQKDLISTMNRGQKVQIEDIRAKGPDGRTRSLGTITFVLD
;
A
#
# COMPACT_ATOMS: atom_id res chain seq x y z
N MET A 1 95.30 25.76 -56.01
CA MET A 1 96.51 25.83 -55.18
C MET A 1 96.32 24.88 -54.00
N SER A 2 97.17 23.87 -53.92
CA SER A 2 97.20 22.87 -52.85
C SER A 2 97.58 23.55 -51.55
N GLY A 3 96.59 23.82 -50.68
CA GLY A 3 96.83 24.25 -49.31
C GLY A 3 97.39 23.06 -48.53
N GLY A 4 98.70 23.07 -48.28
CA GLY A 4 99.38 22.03 -47.51
C GLY A 4 98.78 21.94 -46.10
N ASN A 5 98.40 20.71 -45.72
CA ASN A 5 98.17 20.33 -44.33
C ASN A 5 99.46 20.57 -43.53
N CYS A 6 99.55 21.72 -42.86
CA CYS A 6 100.42 21.82 -41.67
C CYS A 6 99.92 20.77 -40.67
N PRO A 7 100.74 19.80 -40.24
CA PRO A 7 100.33 18.84 -39.23
C PRO A 7 99.91 19.62 -37.98
N GLU A 8 98.66 19.44 -37.53
CA GLU A 8 98.21 20.03 -36.27
C GLU A 8 99.23 19.69 -35.17
N THR A 9 99.75 20.72 -34.51
CA THR A 9 100.69 20.51 -33.40
C THR A 9 100.02 19.65 -32.32
N PRO A 10 100.76 18.85 -31.53
CA PRO A 10 100.18 18.05 -30.45
C PRO A 10 99.27 18.86 -29.51
N ARG A 11 99.58 20.14 -29.32
CA ARG A 11 98.75 21.10 -28.57
C ARG A 11 97.42 21.41 -29.25
N GLN A 12 97.40 21.61 -30.57
CA GLN A 12 96.16 21.83 -31.34
C GLN A 12 95.28 20.57 -31.36
N LYS A 13 95.89 19.38 -31.47
CA LYS A 13 95.14 18.10 -31.34
C LYS A 13 94.54 17.93 -29.94
N MET A 14 95.28 18.28 -28.88
CA MET A 14 94.74 18.27 -27.51
C MET A 14 93.61 19.27 -27.34
N ILE A 15 93.74 20.50 -27.87
CA ILE A 15 92.68 21.51 -27.81
C ILE A 15 91.45 21.06 -28.61
N GLY A 16 91.64 20.48 -29.80
CA GLY A 16 90.57 19.94 -30.64
C GLY A 16 89.85 18.77 -29.98
N MET A 17 90.58 17.83 -29.38
CA MET A 17 89.98 16.72 -28.61
C MET A 17 89.25 17.23 -27.36
N MET A 18 89.79 18.22 -26.65
CA MET A 18 89.10 18.85 -25.52
C MET A 18 87.83 19.59 -25.96
N TYR A 19 87.86 20.29 -27.10
CA TYR A 19 86.69 21.01 -27.61
C TYR A 19 85.62 20.04 -28.12
N LEU A 20 86.00 18.94 -28.77
CA LEU A 20 85.09 17.85 -29.13
C LEU A 20 84.50 17.18 -27.89
N PHE A 21 85.31 16.92 -26.86
CA PHE A 21 84.84 16.34 -25.61
C PHE A 21 83.88 17.29 -24.87
N LEU A 22 84.20 18.58 -24.80
CA LEU A 22 83.36 19.60 -24.14
C LEU A 22 82.07 19.86 -24.93
N THR A 23 82.14 19.89 -26.27
CA THR A 23 80.95 20.01 -27.13
C THR A 23 80.08 18.77 -27.04
N ALA A 24 80.68 17.57 -26.97
CA ALA A 24 79.94 16.33 -26.73
C ALA A 24 79.31 16.31 -25.34
N MET A 25 80.00 16.75 -24.28
CA MET A 25 79.43 16.88 -22.94
C MET A 25 78.29 17.90 -22.88
N LEU A 26 78.41 19.04 -23.56
CA LEU A 26 77.34 20.03 -23.65
C LEU A 26 76.14 19.50 -24.46
N ALA A 27 76.40 18.71 -25.52
CA ALA A 27 75.35 18.09 -26.32
C ALA A 27 74.65 16.92 -25.60
N LEU A 28 75.33 16.23 -24.69
CA LEU A 28 74.76 15.16 -23.85
C LEU A 28 73.97 15.71 -22.66
N ASN A 29 74.25 16.94 -22.23
CA ASN A 29 73.50 17.61 -21.18
C ASN A 29 72.18 18.17 -21.71
N VAL A 30 71.11 17.91 -20.97
CA VAL A 30 69.79 18.43 -21.29
C VAL A 30 69.70 19.92 -21.00
N SER A 31 69.05 20.69 -21.87
CA SER A 31 68.88 22.13 -21.70
C SER A 31 68.07 22.46 -20.42
N GLY A 32 68.42 23.56 -19.75
CA GLY A 32 67.74 23.98 -18.52
C GLY A 32 66.23 24.22 -18.71
N GLU A 33 65.82 24.72 -19.87
CA GLU A 33 64.41 24.91 -20.24
C GLU A 33 63.65 23.59 -20.34
N LEU A 34 64.27 22.53 -20.88
CA LEU A 34 63.64 21.21 -20.97
C LEU A 34 63.47 20.57 -19.59
N LEU A 35 64.43 20.75 -18.68
CA LEU A 35 64.32 20.27 -17.30
C LEU A 35 63.22 20.98 -16.53
N GLN A 36 63.07 22.29 -16.74
CA GLN A 36 61.98 23.05 -16.12
C GLN A 36 60.62 22.60 -16.67
N ALA A 37 60.52 22.27 -17.96
CA ALA A 37 59.31 21.71 -18.55
C ALA A 37 58.94 20.36 -17.91
N PHE A 38 59.91 19.47 -17.66
CA PHE A 38 59.64 18.21 -16.95
C PHE A 38 59.22 18.41 -15.50
N LYS A 39 59.84 19.34 -14.77
CA LYS A 39 59.41 19.70 -13.41
C LYS A 39 57.98 20.24 -13.39
N SER A 40 57.65 21.15 -14.29
CA SER A 40 56.29 21.71 -14.42
C SER A 40 55.27 20.63 -14.79
N MET A 41 55.65 19.68 -15.65
CA MET A 41 54.81 18.55 -16.00
C MET A 41 54.58 17.61 -14.79
N ASP A 42 55.62 17.32 -14.00
CA ASP A 42 55.49 16.55 -12.76
C ASP A 42 54.53 17.23 -11.77
N GLU A 43 54.70 18.54 -11.55
CA GLU A 43 53.80 19.35 -10.71
C GLU A 43 52.34 19.27 -11.21
N GLY A 44 52.12 19.38 -12.52
CA GLY A 44 50.79 19.25 -13.11
C GLY A 44 50.17 17.86 -12.90
N PHE A 45 50.96 16.79 -13.04
CA PHE A 45 50.50 15.43 -12.77
C PHE A 45 50.19 15.21 -11.29
N VAL A 46 51.02 15.74 -10.37
CA VAL A 46 50.77 15.68 -8.93
C VAL A 46 49.48 16.42 -8.56
N GLN A 47 49.27 17.63 -9.08
CA GLN A 47 48.03 18.39 -8.85
C GLN A 47 46.80 17.67 -9.40
N THR A 48 46.93 17.02 -10.56
CA THR A 48 45.86 16.21 -11.15
C THR A 48 45.55 15.01 -10.26
N ARG A 49 46.57 14.25 -9.84
CA ARG A 49 46.43 13.12 -8.92
C ARG A 49 45.72 13.52 -7.64
N GLU A 50 46.13 14.59 -6.97
CA GLU A 50 45.50 15.07 -5.73
C GLU A 50 44.05 15.52 -5.94
N THR A 51 43.75 16.10 -7.10
CA THR A 51 42.36 16.47 -7.44
C THR A 51 41.49 15.23 -7.65
N VAL A 52 42.03 14.19 -8.29
CA VAL A 52 41.34 12.93 -8.49
C VAL A 52 41.18 12.17 -7.18
N GLU A 53 42.18 12.17 -6.30
CA GLU A 53 42.09 11.58 -4.95
C GLU A 53 40.98 12.24 -4.11
N ARG A 54 40.83 13.57 -4.19
CA ARG A 54 39.69 14.27 -3.56
C ARG A 54 38.36 13.84 -4.14
N LYS A 55 38.26 13.65 -5.46
CA LYS A 55 37.05 13.12 -6.11
C LYS A 55 36.75 11.69 -5.65
N ASN A 56 37.76 10.83 -5.58
CA ASN A 56 37.64 9.46 -5.08
C ASN A 56 37.12 9.46 -3.65
N HIS A 57 37.66 10.30 -2.78
CA HIS A 57 37.17 10.40 -1.40
C HIS A 57 35.67 10.73 -1.33
N VAL A 58 35.18 11.67 -2.15
CA VAL A 58 33.75 11.99 -2.22
C VAL A 58 32.93 10.80 -2.74
N LEU A 59 33.38 10.18 -3.83
CA LEU A 59 32.71 9.04 -4.45
C LEU A 59 32.60 7.83 -3.50
N TYR A 60 33.69 7.46 -2.82
CA TYR A 60 33.67 6.41 -1.79
C TYR A 60 32.75 6.78 -0.62
N GLY A 61 32.65 8.06 -0.26
CA GLY A 61 31.69 8.55 0.73
C GLY A 61 30.24 8.30 0.31
N GLN A 62 29.89 8.63 -0.94
CA GLN A 62 28.55 8.39 -1.51
C GLN A 62 28.23 6.90 -1.61
N PHE A 63 29.19 6.11 -2.08
CA PHE A 63 29.04 4.65 -2.22
C PHE A 63 28.87 4.00 -0.84
N LYS A 64 29.67 4.38 0.16
CA LYS A 64 29.51 3.90 1.54
C LYS A 64 28.13 4.22 2.11
N ALA A 65 27.60 5.41 1.85
CA ALA A 65 26.26 5.80 2.28
C ALA A 65 25.18 4.95 1.59
N ALA A 66 25.30 4.71 0.28
CA ALA A 66 24.40 3.83 -0.46
C ALA A 66 24.42 2.40 0.07
N ASN A 67 25.60 1.85 0.36
CA ASN A 67 25.76 0.53 0.97
C ASN A 67 25.17 0.47 2.39
N SER A 68 25.31 1.54 3.17
CA SER A 68 24.75 1.60 4.53
C SER A 68 23.21 1.64 4.50
N ASN A 69 22.62 2.29 3.49
CA ASN A 69 21.17 2.36 3.30
C ASN A 69 20.58 1.06 2.72
N ASN A 70 21.30 0.38 1.83
CA ASN A 70 20.84 -0.88 1.23
C ASN A 70 21.99 -1.88 1.01
N PRO A 71 22.41 -2.59 2.08
CA PRO A 71 23.54 -3.52 1.99
C PRO A 71 23.29 -4.70 1.04
N GLY A 72 22.04 -5.15 0.93
CA GLY A 72 21.69 -6.29 0.07
C GLY A 72 21.90 -5.99 -1.42
N LYS A 73 21.77 -4.72 -1.80
CA LYS A 73 21.88 -4.28 -3.20
C LYS A 73 23.26 -3.74 -3.55
N ALA A 74 23.87 -2.94 -2.66
CA ALA A 74 25.14 -2.27 -2.92
C ALA A 74 26.37 -3.00 -2.32
N GLY A 75 26.17 -4.03 -1.48
CA GLY A 75 27.24 -4.65 -0.70
C GLY A 75 28.31 -5.35 -1.53
N ALA A 76 27.91 -6.09 -2.58
CA ALA A 76 28.86 -6.74 -3.48
C ALA A 76 29.73 -5.72 -4.20
N ALA A 77 29.12 -4.77 -4.90
CA ALA A 77 29.82 -3.72 -5.63
C ALA A 77 30.68 -2.82 -4.72
N TRP A 78 30.25 -2.58 -3.47
CA TRP A 78 31.05 -1.86 -2.47
C TRP A 78 32.32 -2.62 -2.08
N ASN A 79 32.24 -3.94 -1.90
CA ASN A 79 33.43 -4.74 -1.60
C ASN A 79 34.42 -4.72 -2.77
N GLU A 80 33.91 -4.81 -4.00
CA GLU A 80 34.72 -4.72 -5.22
C GLU A 80 35.40 -3.36 -5.34
N ALA A 81 34.68 -2.27 -5.07
CA ALA A 81 35.25 -0.92 -5.04
C ALA A 81 36.39 -0.78 -4.00
N ASN A 82 36.30 -1.44 -2.84
CA ASN A 82 37.39 -1.41 -1.85
C ASN A 82 38.60 -2.24 -2.29
N VAL A 83 38.40 -3.37 -2.98
CA VAL A 83 39.51 -4.13 -3.57
C VAL A 83 40.27 -3.28 -4.58
N ILE A 84 39.55 -2.54 -5.43
CA ILE A 84 40.15 -1.60 -6.39
C ILE A 84 40.92 -0.50 -5.67
N LYS A 85 40.35 0.05 -4.59
CA LYS A 85 40.99 1.07 -3.75
C LYS A 85 42.32 0.59 -3.19
N ASP A 86 42.31 -0.58 -2.54
CA ASP A 86 43.47 -1.14 -1.86
C ASP A 86 44.58 -1.45 -2.88
N ALA A 87 44.22 -1.93 -4.07
CA ALA A 87 45.16 -2.16 -5.16
C ALA A 87 45.75 -0.84 -5.70
N ALA A 88 44.93 0.20 -5.87
CA ALA A 88 45.37 1.52 -6.30
C ALA A 88 46.30 2.17 -5.26
N ASP A 89 45.91 2.18 -3.98
CA ASP A 89 46.70 2.70 -2.86
C ASP A 89 48.05 1.99 -2.76
N SER A 90 48.07 0.66 -2.87
CA SER A 90 49.29 -0.15 -2.88
C SER A 90 50.26 0.25 -3.99
N LEU A 91 49.75 0.46 -5.21
CA LEU A 91 50.57 0.85 -6.37
C LEU A 91 51.06 2.30 -6.28
N VAL A 92 50.16 3.24 -5.93
CA VAL A 92 50.50 4.66 -5.81
C VAL A 92 51.54 4.89 -4.72
N ASN A 93 51.38 4.23 -3.56
CA ASN A 93 52.35 4.32 -2.45
C ASN A 93 53.70 3.72 -2.85
N HIS A 94 53.70 2.56 -3.52
CA HIS A 94 54.95 1.96 -4.02
C HIS A 94 55.70 2.89 -4.99
N ILE A 95 54.97 3.54 -5.91
CA ILE A 95 55.57 4.53 -6.82
C ILE A 95 56.09 5.74 -6.04
N GLN A 96 55.38 6.19 -5.01
CA GLN A 96 55.81 7.30 -4.17
C GLN A 96 57.12 6.97 -3.44
N ASP A 97 57.24 5.76 -2.89
CA ASP A 97 58.47 5.27 -2.23
C ASP A 97 59.65 5.23 -3.21
N LEU A 98 59.41 4.78 -4.45
CA LEU A 98 60.42 4.79 -5.51
C LEU A 98 60.85 6.23 -5.86
N LYS A 99 59.91 7.17 -5.99
CA LYS A 99 60.24 8.59 -6.25
C LYS A 99 61.13 9.16 -5.14
N VAL A 100 60.78 8.91 -3.87
CA VAL A 100 61.55 9.36 -2.70
C VAL A 100 62.95 8.75 -2.70
N LEU A 101 63.07 7.44 -2.96
CA LEU A 101 64.35 6.76 -3.02
C LEU A 101 65.25 7.33 -4.12
N ILE A 102 64.71 7.60 -5.31
CA ILE A 102 65.46 8.15 -6.44
C ILE A 102 66.02 9.52 -6.10
N VAL A 103 65.20 10.44 -5.56
CA VAL A 103 65.68 11.79 -5.22
C VAL A 103 66.65 11.80 -4.05
N GLN A 104 66.43 10.96 -3.03
CA GLN A 104 67.31 10.90 -1.87
C GLN A 104 68.68 10.29 -2.20
N THR A 105 68.73 9.36 -3.15
CA THR A 105 69.99 8.81 -3.65
C THR A 105 70.77 9.84 -4.47
N ALA A 106 70.08 10.75 -5.18
CA ALA A 106 70.71 11.80 -5.97
C ALA A 106 71.20 12.98 -5.11
N ASP A 107 70.35 13.49 -4.22
CA ASP A 107 70.54 14.79 -3.54
C ASP A 107 70.67 14.69 -2.01
N GLY A 108 70.58 13.48 -1.44
CA GLY A 108 70.72 13.21 0.00
C GLY A 108 69.38 13.08 0.75
N PRO A 109 69.43 12.75 2.06
CA PRO A 109 68.25 12.35 2.83
C PRO A 109 67.11 13.38 2.92
N GLU A 110 67.45 14.67 2.87
CA GLU A 110 66.49 15.79 2.97
C GLU A 110 65.78 16.09 1.63
N ALA A 111 66.20 15.46 0.53
CA ALA A 111 65.61 15.67 -0.78
C ALA A 111 64.21 15.06 -0.87
N THR A 112 63.30 15.78 -1.53
CA THR A 112 61.92 15.32 -1.73
C THR A 112 61.55 15.34 -3.21
N PRO A 113 60.53 14.57 -3.64
CA PRO A 113 60.06 14.61 -5.03
C PRO A 113 59.61 16.00 -5.50
N SER A 114 59.27 16.91 -4.58
CA SER A 114 58.93 18.31 -4.87
C SER A 114 60.10 19.29 -4.76
N ASN A 115 61.23 18.86 -4.19
CA ASN A 115 62.40 19.71 -3.98
C ASN A 115 63.70 18.91 -4.16
N TYR A 116 64.27 19.00 -5.37
CA TYR A 116 65.50 18.33 -5.78
C TYR A 116 66.29 19.19 -6.80
N THR A 117 67.61 19.06 -6.79
CA THR A 117 68.55 19.84 -7.60
C THR A 117 69.16 19.01 -8.75
N SER A 118 69.30 17.70 -8.60
CA SER A 118 69.89 16.80 -9.62
C SER A 118 68.94 16.41 -10.76
N GLY A 119 68.08 17.32 -11.22
CA GLY A 119 67.05 17.00 -12.22
C GLY A 119 67.55 16.63 -13.61
N SER A 120 68.78 17.02 -13.96
CA SER A 120 69.47 16.66 -15.20
C SER A 120 70.15 15.30 -15.17
N ASN A 121 70.30 14.69 -13.99
CA ASN A 121 71.05 13.45 -13.82
C ASN A 121 70.38 12.31 -14.60
N GLN A 122 71.14 11.55 -15.39
CA GLN A 122 70.63 10.44 -16.20
C GLN A 122 71.06 9.06 -15.68
N ASP A 123 71.87 9.01 -14.62
CA ASP A 123 72.50 7.78 -14.13
C ASP A 123 71.76 7.19 -12.92
N ILE A 124 71.23 8.05 -12.02
CA ILE A 124 70.65 7.60 -10.75
C ILE A 124 69.36 6.80 -10.96
N ALA A 125 68.45 7.27 -11.82
CA ALA A 125 67.21 6.56 -12.12
C ALA A 125 67.45 5.15 -12.70
N PRO A 126 68.26 4.96 -13.76
CA PRO A 126 68.55 3.62 -14.27
C PRO A 126 69.46 2.81 -13.33
N GLN A 127 70.33 3.43 -12.53
CA GLN A 127 71.06 2.74 -11.48
C GLN A 127 70.08 2.05 -10.51
N ILE A 128 69.12 2.80 -9.96
CA ILE A 128 68.20 2.28 -8.94
C ILE A 128 67.18 1.30 -9.53
N MET A 129 66.65 1.61 -10.72
CA MET A 129 65.54 0.86 -11.32
C MET A 129 66.01 -0.36 -12.12
N ILE A 130 67.18 -0.30 -12.76
CA ILE A 130 67.65 -1.33 -13.71
C ILE A 130 68.90 -2.05 -13.19
N THR A 131 69.89 -1.32 -12.65
CA THR A 131 71.21 -1.92 -12.33
C THR A 131 71.23 -2.56 -10.94
N GLU A 132 70.78 -1.83 -9.93
CA GLU A 132 70.76 -2.30 -8.55
C GLU A 132 69.83 -3.49 -8.38
N LYS A 133 70.24 -4.42 -7.49
CA LYS A 133 69.46 -5.62 -7.14
C LYS A 133 68.98 -6.41 -8.37
N ASN A 134 69.74 -6.43 -9.47
CA ASN A 134 69.39 -7.17 -10.68
C ASN A 134 68.00 -6.80 -11.27
N ALA A 135 67.72 -5.49 -11.33
CA ALA A 135 66.46 -4.90 -11.82
C ALA A 135 65.22 -5.28 -11.00
N GLU A 136 65.37 -5.71 -9.73
CA GLU A 136 64.24 -6.13 -8.89
C GLU A 136 63.17 -5.04 -8.77
N ARG A 137 63.56 -3.77 -8.62
CA ARG A 137 62.60 -2.66 -8.43
C ARG A 137 61.75 -2.38 -9.65
N SER A 138 62.33 -2.41 -10.86
CA SER A 138 61.56 -2.22 -12.09
C SER A 138 60.67 -3.42 -12.41
N LYS A 139 61.15 -4.65 -12.16
CA LYS A 139 60.34 -5.87 -12.28
C LYS A 139 59.16 -5.85 -11.32
N GLU A 140 59.37 -5.42 -10.08
CA GLU A 140 58.32 -5.30 -9.07
C GLU A 140 57.29 -4.22 -9.44
N LEU A 141 57.74 -3.04 -9.88
CA LEU A 141 56.84 -1.99 -10.37
C LEU A 141 56.00 -2.50 -11.54
N LYS A 142 56.63 -3.15 -12.53
CA LYS A 142 55.94 -3.76 -13.67
C LYS A 142 54.91 -4.81 -13.23
N ARG A 143 55.28 -5.69 -12.29
CA ARG A 143 54.37 -6.69 -11.72
C ARG A 143 53.14 -6.03 -11.10
N ARG A 144 53.33 -5.02 -10.25
CA ARG A 144 52.22 -4.31 -9.60
C ARG A 144 51.32 -3.55 -10.56
N ILE A 145 51.88 -2.96 -11.63
CA ILE A 145 51.09 -2.35 -12.71
C ILE A 145 50.19 -3.39 -13.38
N ASN A 146 50.74 -4.56 -13.71
CA ASN A 146 49.96 -5.64 -14.31
C ASN A 146 48.91 -6.20 -13.34
N GLU A 147 49.25 -6.40 -12.07
CA GLU A 147 48.28 -6.85 -11.05
C GLU A 147 47.14 -5.86 -10.87
N TYR A 148 47.43 -4.56 -10.84
CA TYR A 148 46.40 -3.53 -10.77
C TYR A 148 45.48 -3.57 -12.01
N LYS A 149 46.07 -3.66 -13.21
CA LYS A 149 45.32 -3.83 -14.46
C LYS A 149 44.41 -5.06 -14.40
N ASP A 150 44.93 -6.20 -13.97
CA ASP A 150 44.18 -7.45 -13.89
C ASP A 150 43.02 -7.36 -12.87
N VAL A 151 43.22 -6.62 -11.76
CA VAL A 151 42.15 -6.32 -10.80
C VAL A 151 41.03 -5.50 -11.44
N LEU A 152 41.36 -4.49 -12.26
CA LEU A 152 40.34 -3.69 -12.97
C LEU A 152 39.56 -4.55 -13.97
N LEU A 153 40.27 -5.34 -14.77
CA LEU A 153 39.67 -6.17 -15.83
C LEU A 153 38.75 -7.27 -15.28
N LYS A 154 39.01 -7.75 -14.05
CA LYS A 154 38.18 -8.78 -13.39
C LYS A 154 36.70 -8.39 -13.25
N TYR A 155 36.40 -7.09 -13.16
CA TYR A 155 35.05 -6.58 -12.91
C TYR A 155 34.35 -6.06 -14.18
N LEU A 156 34.90 -6.36 -15.36
CA LEU A 156 34.38 -5.94 -16.65
C LEU A 156 33.96 -7.16 -17.47
N ASP A 157 32.81 -7.08 -18.14
CA ASP A 157 32.34 -8.15 -19.04
C ASP A 157 32.73 -7.83 -20.49
N GLU A 158 33.51 -8.71 -21.13
CA GLU A 158 33.93 -8.57 -22.52
C GLU A 158 32.74 -8.49 -23.50
N ASN A 159 31.57 -9.02 -23.13
CA ASN A 159 30.37 -9.01 -23.95
C ASN A 159 29.51 -7.75 -23.79
N ASN A 160 29.81 -6.90 -22.79
CA ASN A 160 29.11 -5.64 -22.57
C ASN A 160 29.81 -4.51 -23.33
N PRO A 161 29.17 -3.85 -24.31
CA PRO A 161 29.80 -2.80 -25.13
C PRO A 161 30.36 -1.62 -24.32
N ASN A 162 29.75 -1.30 -23.17
CA ASN A 162 30.24 -0.25 -22.29
C ASN A 162 31.57 -0.65 -21.61
N ASP A 163 31.71 -1.93 -21.27
CA ASP A 163 32.89 -2.48 -20.60
C ASP A 163 34.04 -2.70 -21.58
N THR A 164 33.76 -3.04 -22.84
CA THR A 164 34.79 -3.18 -23.90
C THR A 164 35.63 -1.90 -24.07
N THR A 165 35.01 -0.73 -23.89
CA THR A 165 35.72 0.57 -23.95
C THR A 165 36.73 0.69 -22.81
N PHE A 166 36.34 0.35 -21.58
CA PHE A 166 37.24 0.34 -20.42
C PHE A 166 38.38 -0.67 -20.58
N ILE A 167 38.08 -1.89 -21.04
CA ILE A 167 39.08 -2.93 -21.29
C ILE A 167 40.16 -2.40 -22.26
N SER A 168 39.75 -1.86 -23.40
CA SER A 168 40.69 -1.33 -24.40
C SER A 168 41.56 -0.19 -23.85
N ALA A 169 40.98 0.71 -23.06
CA ALA A 169 41.69 1.83 -22.44
C ALA A 169 42.73 1.35 -21.43
N TYR A 170 42.36 0.47 -20.49
CA TYR A 170 43.27 0.01 -19.43
C TYR A 170 44.36 -0.91 -19.94
N THR A 171 44.08 -1.75 -20.94
CA THR A 171 45.11 -2.51 -21.64
C THR A 171 46.14 -1.60 -22.29
N SER A 172 45.71 -0.47 -22.86
CA SER A 172 46.62 0.50 -23.47
C SER A 172 47.40 1.34 -22.44
N ILE A 173 46.74 1.83 -21.40
CA ILE A 173 47.32 2.75 -20.40
C ILE A 173 48.37 2.02 -19.55
N PHE A 174 48.05 0.79 -19.12
CA PHE A 174 48.91 -0.04 -18.27
C PHE A 174 49.72 -1.07 -19.06
N ASN A 175 49.97 -0.80 -20.35
CA ASN A 175 50.81 -1.66 -21.17
C ASN A 175 52.28 -1.58 -20.70
N THR A 176 52.85 -2.73 -20.36
CA THR A 176 54.25 -2.87 -19.93
C THR A 176 55.07 -3.78 -20.85
N ASP A 177 54.55 -4.09 -22.04
CA ASP A 177 55.20 -4.96 -23.01
C ASP A 177 56.45 -4.28 -23.60
N PRO A 178 57.46 -5.07 -24.02
CA PRO A 178 58.63 -4.55 -24.71
C PRO A 178 58.23 -3.81 -26.00
N ILE A 179 58.94 -2.73 -26.31
CA ILE A 179 58.70 -1.94 -27.52
C ILE A 179 59.85 -2.18 -28.49
N LYS A 180 59.53 -2.39 -29.77
CA LYS A 180 60.54 -2.45 -30.85
C LYS A 180 61.13 -1.07 -31.08
N GLY A 181 62.43 -0.92 -30.81
CA GLY A 181 63.17 0.32 -31.03
C GLY A 181 63.64 0.48 -32.48
N GLU A 182 64.41 1.54 -32.75
CA GLU A 182 65.07 1.72 -34.04
C GLU A 182 65.98 0.52 -34.34
N LYS A 183 65.93 0.01 -35.59
CA LYS A 183 66.65 -1.18 -36.08
C LYS A 183 66.15 -2.54 -35.54
N ASP A 184 64.89 -2.63 -35.13
CA ASP A 184 64.22 -3.89 -34.72
C ASP A 184 64.84 -4.56 -33.47
N VAL A 185 65.53 -3.76 -32.64
CA VAL A 185 66.04 -4.18 -31.33
C VAL A 185 64.94 -3.98 -30.30
N GLU A 186 64.54 -5.05 -29.60
CA GLU A 186 63.59 -4.97 -28.50
C GLU A 186 64.21 -4.23 -27.31
N LYS A 187 63.54 -3.16 -26.87
CA LYS A 187 63.87 -2.48 -25.61
C LYS A 187 62.87 -2.89 -24.55
N SER A 188 63.39 -3.27 -23.38
CA SER A 188 62.53 -3.57 -22.24
C SER A 188 61.79 -2.30 -21.78
N TRP A 189 60.63 -2.49 -21.16
CA TRP A 189 59.79 -1.37 -20.71
C TRP A 189 60.58 -0.43 -19.80
N GLU A 190 61.30 -0.94 -18.82
CA GLU A 190 62.10 -0.15 -17.89
C GLU A 190 63.23 0.62 -18.56
N SER A 191 63.89 0.04 -19.58
CA SER A 191 64.89 0.74 -20.39
C SER A 191 64.28 1.96 -21.09
N THR A 192 63.09 1.80 -21.70
CA THR A 192 62.42 2.92 -22.39
C THR A 192 62.01 4.07 -21.47
N LYS A 193 61.92 3.85 -20.15
CA LYS A 193 61.43 4.84 -19.19
C LYS A 193 62.52 5.46 -18.34
N PHE A 194 63.59 4.73 -18.06
CA PHE A 194 64.63 5.17 -17.10
C PHE A 194 66.02 5.28 -17.72
N GLU A 195 66.33 4.61 -18.83
CA GLU A 195 67.68 4.62 -19.41
C GLU A 195 67.92 5.86 -20.28
N HIS A 196 69.00 6.60 -20.01
CA HIS A 196 69.33 7.86 -20.68
C HIS A 196 68.23 8.94 -20.60
N VAL A 197 67.37 8.85 -19.57
CA VAL A 197 66.30 9.82 -19.30
C VAL A 197 66.69 10.65 -18.09
N PRO A 198 66.56 12.00 -18.14
CA PRO A 198 66.80 12.83 -16.97
C PRO A 198 65.91 12.44 -15.79
N LEU A 199 66.45 12.60 -14.57
CA LEU A 199 65.76 12.29 -13.32
C LEU A 199 64.41 13.01 -13.23
N SER A 200 64.35 14.28 -13.64
CA SER A 200 63.10 15.05 -13.68
C SER A 200 62.01 14.43 -14.57
N ALA A 201 62.38 13.91 -15.74
CA ALA A 201 61.47 13.21 -16.64
C ALA A 201 61.03 11.84 -16.09
N SER A 202 61.95 11.11 -15.45
CA SER A 202 61.64 9.84 -14.78
C SER A 202 60.61 10.04 -13.66
N LEU A 203 60.76 11.09 -12.85
CA LEU A 203 59.79 11.45 -11.80
C LEU A 203 58.44 11.87 -12.36
N ALA A 204 58.42 12.69 -13.42
CA ALA A 204 57.20 13.09 -14.11
C ALA A 204 56.43 11.87 -14.65
N TYR A 205 57.15 10.91 -15.25
CA TYR A 205 56.55 9.66 -15.73
C TYR A 205 55.94 8.83 -14.60
N LEU A 206 56.64 8.70 -13.46
CA LEU A 206 56.11 8.02 -12.29
C LEU A 206 54.83 8.70 -11.74
N SER A 207 54.79 10.03 -11.69
CA SER A 207 53.56 10.77 -11.33
C SER A 207 52.44 10.57 -12.34
N LYS A 208 52.77 10.51 -13.63
CA LYS A 208 51.78 10.21 -14.68
C LYS A 208 51.12 8.86 -14.43
N ILE A 209 51.89 7.82 -14.09
CA ILE A 209 51.32 6.51 -13.71
C ILE A 209 50.45 6.64 -12.46
N GLN A 210 50.89 7.35 -11.42
CA GLN A 210 50.05 7.55 -10.22
C GLN A 210 48.71 8.23 -10.57
N GLY A 211 48.73 9.24 -11.45
CA GLY A 211 47.53 9.89 -11.95
C GLY A 211 46.62 8.94 -12.73
N ASP A 212 47.20 8.14 -13.63
CA ASP A 212 46.45 7.13 -14.41
C ASP A 212 45.79 6.10 -13.50
N VAL A 213 46.49 5.62 -12.47
CA VAL A 213 45.94 4.68 -11.47
C VAL A 213 44.76 5.31 -10.73
N ARG A 214 44.89 6.57 -10.27
CA ARG A 214 43.80 7.25 -9.57
C ARG A 214 42.59 7.51 -10.46
N ASN A 215 42.81 7.84 -11.74
CA ASN A 215 41.73 8.03 -12.70
C ASN A 215 40.99 6.71 -13.01
N ALA A 216 41.74 5.63 -13.26
CA ALA A 216 41.15 4.31 -13.50
C ALA A 216 40.36 3.80 -12.29
N GLU A 217 40.85 4.06 -11.06
CA GLU A 217 40.11 3.85 -9.82
C GLU A 217 38.79 4.64 -9.83
N THR A 218 38.83 5.95 -10.12
CA THR A 218 37.61 6.79 -10.18
C THR A 218 36.58 6.22 -11.13
N ASP A 219 37.01 5.92 -12.36
CA ASP A 219 36.12 5.52 -13.45
C ASP A 219 35.46 4.18 -13.15
N MET A 220 36.24 3.21 -12.65
CA MET A 220 35.70 1.90 -12.25
C MET A 220 34.73 2.00 -11.08
N VAL A 221 35.09 2.75 -10.04
CA VAL A 221 34.22 2.91 -8.86
C VAL A 221 32.94 3.65 -9.24
N ALA A 222 33.02 4.63 -10.14
CA ALA A 222 31.85 5.35 -10.63
C ALA A 222 30.94 4.43 -11.45
N ASN A 223 31.51 3.56 -12.29
CA ASN A 223 30.75 2.55 -13.04
C ASN A 223 30.04 1.56 -12.10
N LEU A 224 30.75 1.02 -11.11
CA LEU A 224 30.17 0.15 -10.08
C LEU A 224 29.06 0.84 -9.29
N TYR A 225 29.25 2.11 -8.92
CA TYR A 225 28.25 2.89 -8.21
C TYR A 225 26.99 3.14 -9.06
N ALA A 226 27.16 3.52 -10.34
CA ALA A 226 26.05 3.70 -11.27
C ALA A 226 25.28 2.39 -11.53
N GLY A 227 25.98 1.26 -11.53
CA GLY A 227 25.40 -0.07 -11.71
C GLY A 227 24.41 -0.46 -10.61
N ILE A 228 24.54 0.09 -9.39
CA ILE A 228 23.65 -0.24 -8.26
C ILE A 228 22.19 0.03 -8.64
N ASP A 229 21.89 1.21 -9.20
CA ASP A 229 20.51 1.65 -9.43
C ASP A 229 20.02 1.45 -10.87
N LYS A 230 20.83 0.83 -11.74
CA LYS A 230 20.51 0.68 -13.17
C LYS A 230 19.20 -0.08 -13.39
N ASP A 231 18.97 -1.16 -12.65
CA ASP A 231 17.80 -2.03 -12.80
C ASP A 231 16.67 -1.67 -11.83
N SER A 232 16.71 -0.48 -11.22
CA SER A 232 15.74 -0.06 -10.23
C SER A 232 14.73 0.91 -10.78
N TYR A 233 13.47 0.66 -10.45
CA TYR A 233 12.39 1.59 -10.69
C TYR A 233 12.60 2.87 -9.88
N LYS A 234 12.53 4.00 -10.57
CA LYS A 234 12.55 5.33 -9.95
C LYS A 234 11.11 5.78 -9.80
N PHE A 235 10.76 6.21 -8.59
CA PHE A 235 9.44 6.74 -8.27
C PHE A 235 9.61 8.17 -7.74
N THR A 236 8.73 9.08 -8.16
CA THR A 236 8.79 10.49 -7.79
C THR A 236 7.90 10.82 -6.61
N ASP A 237 6.76 10.12 -6.50
CA ASP A 237 5.69 10.44 -5.58
C ASP A 237 5.39 9.28 -4.64
N MET A 238 4.84 9.62 -3.47
CA MET A 238 4.43 8.65 -2.46
C MET A 238 3.01 8.93 -2.01
N MET A 239 2.22 7.89 -1.80
CA MET A 239 0.89 7.97 -1.21
C MET A 239 0.72 6.90 -0.14
N SER A 240 -0.14 7.17 0.85
CA SER A 240 -0.56 6.16 1.82
C SER A 240 -1.73 5.34 1.26
N VAL A 241 -1.63 4.02 1.38
CA VAL A 241 -2.65 3.08 0.96
C VAL A 241 -3.14 2.31 2.17
N VAL A 242 -4.44 2.31 2.39
CA VAL A 242 -5.09 1.57 3.48
C VAL A 242 -5.84 0.39 2.89
N LYS A 243 -5.44 -0.83 3.25
CA LYS A 243 -6.11 -2.07 2.83
C LYS A 243 -6.87 -2.67 4.01
N PRO A 244 -8.19 -2.38 4.16
CA PRO A 244 -8.99 -2.96 5.22
C PRO A 244 -9.23 -4.46 4.99
N PHE A 245 -9.24 -5.25 6.08
CA PHE A 245 -9.70 -6.65 6.00
C PHE A 245 -11.22 -6.75 5.78
N LYS A 246 -11.97 -5.81 6.35
CA LYS A 246 -13.41 -5.62 6.15
C LYS A 246 -13.73 -4.13 6.17
N THR A 247 -14.53 -3.68 5.22
CA THR A 247 -14.99 -2.27 5.15
C THR A 247 -16.13 -1.96 6.12
N THR A 248 -16.81 -2.98 6.63
CA THR A 248 -17.92 -2.85 7.58
C THR A 248 -17.72 -3.79 8.77
N VAL A 249 -17.89 -3.28 9.98
CA VAL A 249 -17.83 -4.03 11.25
C VAL A 249 -19.05 -3.73 12.11
N LEU A 250 -19.48 -4.69 12.93
CA LEU A 250 -20.57 -4.46 13.89
C LEU A 250 -20.06 -3.74 15.13
N GLU A 251 -20.97 -3.12 15.89
CA GLU A 251 -20.63 -2.51 17.18
C GLU A 251 -19.99 -3.54 18.12
N GLY A 252 -18.83 -3.20 18.68
CA GLY A 252 -18.01 -4.09 19.52
C GLY A 252 -17.02 -4.98 18.76
N GLU A 253 -17.02 -4.98 17.43
CA GLU A 253 -15.98 -5.67 16.63
C GLU A 253 -14.75 -4.78 16.40
N THR A 254 -13.58 -5.40 16.26
CA THR A 254 -12.33 -4.69 15.99
C THR A 254 -12.14 -4.46 14.48
N TYR A 255 -12.03 -3.21 14.07
CA TYR A 255 -11.58 -2.85 12.73
C TYR A 255 -10.07 -3.13 12.57
N LYS A 256 -9.69 -3.83 11.49
CA LYS A 256 -8.30 -4.14 11.15
C LYS A 256 -8.03 -3.71 9.70
N ALA A 257 -6.86 -3.13 9.48
CA ALA A 257 -6.37 -2.74 8.16
C ALA A 257 -4.84 -2.81 8.08
N GLU A 258 -4.31 -3.11 6.91
CA GLU A 258 -2.89 -2.98 6.58
C GLU A 258 -2.65 -1.57 6.04
N LEU A 259 -1.57 -0.93 6.49
CA LEU A 259 -1.18 0.42 6.09
C LEU A 259 0.13 0.33 5.29
N TYR A 260 0.10 0.84 4.07
CA TYR A 260 1.24 0.85 3.17
C TYR A 260 1.60 2.28 2.78
N MET A 261 2.88 2.50 2.50
CA MET A 261 3.35 3.62 1.70
C MET A 261 3.63 3.10 0.30
N ALA A 262 2.86 3.54 -0.68
CA ALA A 262 3.06 3.21 -2.08
C ALA A 262 3.85 4.33 -2.76
N ALA A 263 4.98 3.96 -3.39
CA ALA A 263 5.70 4.86 -4.27
C ALA A 263 5.20 4.65 -5.71
N TYR A 264 5.01 5.73 -6.46
CA TYR A 264 4.52 5.72 -7.83
C TYR A 264 5.09 6.90 -8.62
N ASP A 265 4.97 6.86 -9.96
CA ASP A 265 5.39 7.95 -10.83
C ASP A 265 4.20 8.34 -11.74
N PRO A 266 3.68 9.58 -11.67
CA PRO A 266 2.58 10.04 -12.51
C PRO A 266 2.88 10.03 -14.01
N ASN A 267 4.15 10.09 -14.40
CA ASN A 267 4.59 10.13 -15.79
C ASN A 267 4.63 8.74 -16.44
N ILE A 268 4.62 7.68 -15.64
CA ILE A 268 4.57 6.30 -16.13
C ILE A 268 3.11 5.88 -16.20
N VAL A 269 2.59 5.70 -17.42
CA VAL A 269 1.21 5.22 -17.63
C VAL A 269 1.24 3.69 -17.77
N PRO A 270 0.80 2.92 -16.75
CA PRO A 270 0.78 1.46 -16.82
C PRO A 270 -0.31 0.95 -17.77
N GLU A 271 -0.13 -0.26 -18.31
CA GLU A 271 -1.23 -0.98 -18.94
C GLU A 271 -1.95 -1.84 -17.89
N ILE A 272 -3.23 -1.54 -17.64
CA ILE A 272 -4.03 -2.26 -16.64
C ILE A 272 -5.07 -3.12 -17.35
N GLU A 273 -5.15 -4.39 -16.98
CA GLU A 273 -6.07 -5.37 -17.54
C GLU A 273 -6.81 -6.08 -16.39
N ILE A 274 -8.14 -5.99 -16.36
CA ILE A 274 -9.01 -6.59 -15.33
C ILE A 274 -10.03 -7.49 -16.00
N ASP A 275 -10.16 -8.74 -15.54
CA ASP A 275 -11.05 -9.77 -16.10
C ASP A 275 -10.93 -9.90 -17.65
N GLY A 276 -9.70 -9.76 -18.18
CA GLY A 276 -9.39 -9.83 -19.62
C GLY A 276 -9.75 -8.57 -20.43
N LYS A 277 -10.12 -7.47 -19.76
CA LYS A 277 -10.42 -6.18 -20.41
C LYS A 277 -9.43 -5.12 -19.99
N ARG A 278 -8.87 -4.42 -20.98
CA ARG A 278 -7.99 -3.26 -20.74
C ARG A 278 -8.79 -2.10 -20.15
N LEU A 279 -8.27 -1.51 -19.09
CA LEU A 279 -8.79 -0.28 -18.50
C LEU A 279 -8.43 0.90 -19.41
N THR A 280 -9.41 1.76 -19.71
CA THR A 280 -9.21 2.95 -20.56
C THR A 280 -8.92 4.21 -19.75
N GLU A 281 -9.37 4.27 -18.50
CA GLU A 281 -9.16 5.40 -17.60
C GLU A 281 -7.93 5.15 -16.72
N VAL A 282 -6.76 5.38 -17.31
CA VAL A 282 -5.46 5.34 -16.62
C VAL A 282 -4.81 6.71 -16.76
N SER A 283 -4.63 7.41 -15.64
CA SER A 283 -3.98 8.72 -15.57
C SER A 283 -3.22 8.87 -14.25
N ASP A 284 -2.22 9.75 -14.21
CA ASP A 284 -1.43 10.03 -13.00
C ASP A 284 -0.84 8.76 -12.33
N GLY A 285 -0.38 7.79 -13.14
CA GLY A 285 0.18 6.54 -12.64
C GLY A 285 -0.82 5.60 -11.95
N LYS A 286 -2.14 5.83 -12.07
CA LYS A 286 -3.20 5.01 -11.49
C LYS A 286 -4.35 4.73 -12.46
N GLY A 287 -5.07 3.63 -12.26
CA GLY A 287 -6.32 3.33 -12.95
C GLY A 287 -7.49 3.27 -11.99
N ILE A 288 -8.68 3.69 -12.45
CA ILE A 288 -9.92 3.62 -11.67
C ILE A 288 -10.77 2.45 -12.18
N LEU A 289 -10.97 1.44 -11.34
CA LEU A 289 -11.81 0.29 -11.66
C LEU A 289 -13.24 0.52 -11.18
N GLU A 290 -14.19 0.60 -12.12
CA GLU A 290 -15.62 0.69 -11.84
C GLU A 290 -16.37 -0.59 -12.23
N LEU A 291 -16.97 -1.28 -11.26
CA LEU A 291 -17.72 -2.52 -11.47
C LEU A 291 -19.14 -2.42 -10.91
N LYS A 292 -20.15 -2.62 -11.77
CA LYS A 292 -21.56 -2.74 -11.37
C LYS A 292 -21.99 -4.21 -11.45
N LYS A 293 -22.39 -4.81 -10.32
CA LYS A 293 -22.78 -6.23 -10.24
C LYS A 293 -24.11 -6.42 -9.48
N PRO A 294 -24.84 -7.54 -9.71
CA PRO A 294 -25.99 -7.91 -8.91
C PRO A 294 -25.65 -8.22 -7.45
N VAL A 295 -26.67 -8.40 -6.62
CA VAL A 295 -26.52 -8.76 -5.20
C VAL A 295 -25.73 -10.06 -5.06
N GLY A 296 -24.75 -10.06 -4.17
CA GLY A 296 -23.85 -11.20 -3.94
C GLY A 296 -22.41 -10.77 -3.70
N GLU A 297 -21.56 -11.75 -3.45
CA GLU A 297 -20.10 -11.58 -3.41
C GLU A 297 -19.52 -11.70 -4.81
N HIS A 298 -18.63 -10.78 -5.17
CA HIS A 298 -17.97 -10.74 -6.47
C HIS A 298 -16.47 -10.63 -6.27
N LYS A 299 -15.72 -11.41 -7.05
CA LYS A 299 -14.27 -11.36 -7.13
C LYS A 299 -13.87 -10.87 -8.51
N TRP A 300 -12.74 -10.18 -8.58
CA TRP A 300 -12.12 -9.76 -9.83
C TRP A 300 -10.62 -9.99 -9.71
N SER A 301 -9.98 -10.25 -10.86
CA SER A 301 -8.53 -10.37 -10.93
C SER A 301 -8.01 -9.79 -12.24
N GLY A 302 -6.70 -9.55 -12.28
CA GLY A 302 -6.08 -8.91 -13.42
C GLY A 302 -4.59 -8.69 -13.23
N TYR A 303 -4.04 -7.84 -14.08
CA TYR A 303 -2.63 -7.50 -14.09
C TYR A 303 -2.42 -6.00 -14.30
N ILE A 304 -1.43 -5.44 -13.60
CA ILE A 304 -0.84 -4.15 -13.88
C ILE A 304 0.50 -4.41 -14.58
N LYS A 305 0.63 -4.00 -15.84
CA LYS A 305 1.86 -4.17 -16.62
C LYS A 305 2.66 -2.87 -16.56
N MET A 306 3.87 -2.95 -16.00
CA MET A 306 4.81 -1.84 -15.86
C MET A 306 5.98 -2.01 -16.82
N PRO A 307 6.45 -0.95 -17.51
CA PRO A 307 7.66 -1.02 -18.33
C PRO A 307 8.87 -1.23 -17.44
N THR A 308 9.81 -2.07 -17.87
CA THR A 308 11.10 -2.23 -17.18
C THR A 308 11.86 -0.89 -17.10
N PRO A 309 12.79 -0.71 -16.13
CA PRO A 309 13.53 0.55 -16.00
C PRO A 309 14.33 0.96 -17.24
N ASP A 310 14.73 -0.01 -18.07
CA ASP A 310 15.38 0.19 -19.38
C ASP A 310 14.37 0.35 -20.54
N GLY A 311 13.07 0.21 -20.29
CA GLY A 311 11.98 0.39 -21.24
C GLY A 311 11.83 -0.73 -22.27
N SER A 312 12.55 -1.84 -22.12
CA SER A 312 12.59 -2.93 -23.10
C SER A 312 11.35 -3.82 -23.08
N ASP A 313 10.80 -4.10 -21.90
CA ASP A 313 9.72 -5.07 -21.69
C ASP A 313 8.62 -4.55 -20.75
N LEU A 314 7.47 -5.21 -20.75
CA LEU A 314 6.38 -4.98 -19.79
C LEU A 314 6.28 -6.15 -18.80
N ILE A 315 6.48 -5.89 -17.52
CA ILE A 315 6.36 -6.90 -16.45
C ILE A 315 4.93 -6.88 -15.87
N PRO A 316 4.17 -7.99 -15.92
CA PRO A 316 2.84 -8.09 -15.35
C PRO A 316 2.90 -8.36 -13.83
N TRP A 317 2.18 -7.54 -13.06
CA TRP A 317 1.98 -7.71 -11.62
C TRP A 317 0.53 -8.10 -11.34
N PRO A 318 0.27 -9.27 -10.70
CA PRO A 318 -1.10 -9.72 -10.46
C PRO A 318 -1.80 -8.83 -9.44
N VAL A 319 -3.07 -8.54 -9.71
CA VAL A 319 -3.97 -7.83 -8.80
C VAL A 319 -5.29 -8.57 -8.67
N GLU A 320 -5.84 -8.57 -7.46
CA GLU A 320 -7.12 -9.19 -7.18
C GLU A 320 -7.86 -8.39 -6.10
N GLY A 321 -9.17 -8.51 -6.11
CA GLY A 321 -10.02 -7.93 -5.08
C GLY A 321 -11.38 -8.60 -5.04
N GLU A 322 -12.08 -8.35 -3.93
CA GLU A 322 -13.44 -8.82 -3.72
C GLU A 322 -14.32 -7.70 -3.17
N PHE A 323 -15.60 -7.71 -3.53
CA PHE A 323 -16.58 -6.79 -3.00
C PHE A 323 -17.95 -7.46 -2.88
N GLN A 324 -18.77 -6.96 -1.96
CA GLN A 324 -20.10 -7.47 -1.72
C GLN A 324 -21.15 -6.42 -2.10
N VAL A 325 -22.12 -6.83 -2.89
CA VAL A 325 -23.30 -6.01 -3.22
C VAL A 325 -24.47 -6.48 -2.36
N VAL A 326 -24.97 -5.60 -1.50
CA VAL A 326 -26.12 -5.86 -0.62
C VAL A 326 -27.36 -5.14 -1.15
N LYS A 327 -28.54 -5.74 -0.96
CA LYS A 327 -29.81 -5.04 -1.24
C LYS A 327 -30.01 -3.94 -0.18
N PRO A 328 -30.41 -2.72 -0.58
CA PRO A 328 -30.93 -1.75 0.38
C PRO A 328 -32.12 -2.35 1.12
N ASN A 329 -32.15 -2.25 2.46
CA ASN A 329 -33.30 -2.65 3.26
C ASN A 329 -33.64 -1.52 4.23
N ALA A 330 -34.93 -1.20 4.35
CA ALA A 330 -35.45 -0.18 5.26
C ALA A 330 -36.53 -0.81 6.14
N VAL A 331 -36.39 -0.68 7.45
CA VAL A 331 -37.38 -1.15 8.42
C VAL A 331 -38.28 0.02 8.79
N ILE A 332 -39.52 0.00 8.29
CA ILE A 332 -40.54 1.01 8.61
C ILE A 332 -41.54 0.39 9.56
N SER A 333 -41.50 0.80 10.83
CA SER A 333 -42.34 0.23 11.90
C SER A 333 -43.20 1.30 12.57
N PRO A 334 -44.55 1.19 12.53
CA PRO A 334 -45.43 2.16 13.17
C PRO A 334 -45.32 2.07 14.71
N THR A 335 -44.80 3.13 15.33
CA THR A 335 -44.45 3.16 16.76
C THR A 335 -45.66 3.07 17.71
N LYS A 336 -46.87 3.37 17.25
CA LYS A 336 -48.10 3.26 18.03
C LYS A 336 -48.81 1.91 17.90
N MET A 337 -48.35 1.03 17.02
CA MET A 337 -48.96 -0.30 16.78
C MET A 337 -48.27 -1.43 17.55
N ASN A 338 -47.27 -1.13 18.39
CA ASN A 338 -46.63 -2.11 19.29
C ASN A 338 -47.57 -2.52 20.45
N VAL A 339 -48.64 -3.23 20.12
CA VAL A 339 -49.70 -3.64 21.04
C VAL A 339 -49.96 -5.14 20.90
N PHE A 340 -50.11 -5.82 22.03
CA PHE A 340 -50.71 -7.16 22.09
C PHE A 340 -52.06 -7.08 22.80
N TYR A 341 -53.04 -7.83 22.29
CA TYR A 341 -54.31 -8.02 22.97
C TYR A 341 -54.24 -9.25 23.88
N GLU A 342 -54.62 -9.08 25.15
CA GLU A 342 -54.64 -10.19 26.11
C GLU A 342 -55.63 -11.28 25.69
N ALA A 343 -55.32 -12.53 26.05
CA ALA A 343 -56.14 -13.71 25.75
C ALA A 343 -56.40 -13.98 24.25
N LEU A 344 -55.69 -13.30 23.35
CA LEU A 344 -55.71 -13.54 21.92
C LEU A 344 -54.34 -13.98 21.40
N GLU A 345 -54.35 -14.71 20.29
CA GLU A 345 -53.16 -15.06 19.53
C GLU A 345 -52.71 -13.87 18.67
N ASN A 346 -51.59 -13.23 19.05
CA ASN A 346 -51.04 -12.08 18.33
C ASN A 346 -49.88 -12.55 17.43
N PRO A 347 -50.03 -12.56 16.09
CA PRO A 347 -48.95 -12.94 15.19
C PRO A 347 -47.85 -11.85 15.14
N VAL A 348 -46.58 -12.27 15.18
CA VAL A 348 -45.40 -11.39 15.14
C VAL A 348 -44.32 -12.02 14.27
N ASP A 349 -43.86 -11.29 13.26
CA ASP A 349 -42.66 -11.64 12.50
C ASP A 349 -41.44 -10.91 13.06
N ILE A 350 -40.38 -11.66 13.31
CA ILE A 350 -39.12 -11.13 13.83
C ILE A 350 -38.01 -11.54 12.87
N SER A 351 -37.34 -10.56 12.28
CA SER A 351 -36.20 -10.78 11.39
C SER A 351 -35.04 -9.87 11.76
N VAL A 352 -33.83 -10.37 11.56
CA VAL A 352 -32.60 -9.60 11.71
C VAL A 352 -31.88 -9.68 10.36
N PRO A 353 -31.61 -8.54 9.70
CA PRO A 353 -30.90 -8.54 8.42
C PRO A 353 -29.58 -9.31 8.53
N GLY A 354 -29.35 -10.25 7.61
CA GLY A 354 -28.14 -11.07 7.57
C GLY A 354 -28.11 -12.27 8.53
N VAL A 355 -29.16 -12.52 9.32
CA VAL A 355 -29.24 -13.67 10.23
C VAL A 355 -30.44 -14.55 9.91
N ALA A 356 -30.21 -15.86 9.74
CA ALA A 356 -31.26 -16.84 9.48
C ALA A 356 -32.15 -17.05 10.72
N SER A 357 -33.45 -17.31 10.50
CA SER A 357 -34.47 -17.38 11.57
C SER A 357 -34.26 -18.50 12.61
N ASP A 358 -33.51 -19.54 12.26
CA ASP A 358 -33.09 -20.65 13.12
C ASP A 358 -31.93 -20.28 14.05
N LYS A 359 -31.14 -19.26 13.69
CA LYS A 359 -30.05 -18.71 14.52
C LYS A 359 -30.50 -17.62 15.48
N LEU A 360 -31.79 -17.30 15.51
CA LEU A 360 -32.37 -16.31 16.41
C LEU A 360 -32.87 -16.97 17.71
N ASP A 361 -32.39 -16.48 18.85
CA ASP A 361 -32.95 -16.76 20.16
C ASP A 361 -33.81 -15.57 20.61
N ILE A 362 -35.13 -15.75 20.56
CA ILE A 362 -36.11 -14.74 20.92
C ILE A 362 -36.56 -14.97 22.35
N ARG A 363 -36.46 -13.96 23.22
CA ARG A 363 -36.94 -14.02 24.61
C ARG A 363 -38.07 -13.01 24.79
N MET A 364 -39.13 -13.41 25.50
CA MET A 364 -40.32 -12.58 25.70
C MET A 364 -40.74 -12.62 27.18
N THR A 365 -41.20 -11.48 27.71
CA THR A 365 -41.72 -11.39 29.08
C THR A 365 -43.25 -11.26 29.10
N ASN A 366 -43.90 -11.73 30.16
CA ASN A 366 -45.35 -11.60 30.41
C ASN A 366 -46.29 -12.23 29.36
N VAL A 367 -45.76 -13.07 28.46
CA VAL A 367 -46.51 -13.70 27.37
C VAL A 367 -46.02 -15.14 27.15
N SER A 368 -46.87 -16.00 26.61
CA SER A 368 -46.42 -17.27 26.00
C SER A 368 -46.15 -17.05 24.51
N LYS A 369 -45.26 -17.86 23.93
CA LYS A 369 -44.94 -17.80 22.50
C LYS A 369 -44.93 -19.20 21.89
N LYS A 370 -45.38 -19.31 20.64
CA LYS A 370 -45.31 -20.53 19.83
C LYS A 370 -44.77 -20.20 18.45
N LYS A 371 -43.78 -20.96 17.96
CA LYS A 371 -43.24 -20.75 16.60
C LYS A 371 -44.28 -21.17 15.56
N LYS A 372 -44.49 -20.35 14.53
CA LYS A 372 -45.40 -20.62 13.40
C LYS A 372 -44.73 -20.15 12.11
N GLY A 373 -44.13 -21.09 11.37
CA GLY A 373 -43.34 -20.77 10.17
C GLY A 373 -42.11 -19.91 10.52
N ALA A 374 -41.95 -18.79 9.81
CA ALA A 374 -40.90 -17.81 10.05
C ALA A 374 -41.20 -16.85 11.22
N GLY A 375 -42.44 -16.84 11.72
CA GLY A 375 -42.90 -15.94 12.78
C GLY A 375 -43.23 -16.67 14.09
N TYR A 376 -43.85 -15.90 14.99
CA TYR A 376 -44.28 -16.34 16.32
C TYR A 376 -45.74 -15.94 16.55
N ILE A 377 -46.49 -16.82 17.20
CA ILE A 377 -47.77 -16.47 17.82
C ILE A 377 -47.50 -16.16 19.29
N VAL A 378 -47.87 -14.96 19.70
CA VAL A 378 -47.67 -14.42 21.05
C VAL A 378 -49.01 -14.29 21.76
N THR A 379 -49.15 -14.94 22.91
CA THR A 379 -50.41 -14.96 23.66
C THR A 379 -50.18 -14.42 25.08
N PRO A 380 -50.56 -13.18 25.38
CA PRO A 380 -50.57 -12.66 26.74
C PRO A 380 -51.66 -13.34 27.59
N GLN A 381 -51.36 -13.60 28.85
CA GLN A 381 -52.32 -14.22 29.78
C GLN A 381 -53.52 -13.31 30.03
N ALA A 382 -54.70 -13.89 30.27
CA ALA A 382 -55.89 -13.13 30.64
C ALA A 382 -55.65 -12.34 31.95
N GLY A 383 -55.95 -11.03 31.96
CA GLY A 383 -55.73 -10.15 33.10
C GLY A 383 -54.36 -9.47 33.13
N SER A 384 -53.56 -9.63 32.05
CA SER A 384 -52.27 -8.96 31.90
C SER A 384 -52.35 -7.57 31.26
N ALA A 385 -53.55 -7.11 30.86
CA ALA A 385 -53.75 -5.76 30.35
C ALA A 385 -53.20 -4.68 31.29
N GLY A 386 -52.53 -3.68 30.70
CA GLY A 386 -51.81 -2.63 31.41
C GLY A 386 -50.33 -2.97 31.67
N LYS A 387 -49.92 -4.24 31.55
CA LYS A 387 -48.50 -4.64 31.58
C LYS A 387 -47.81 -4.39 30.24
N ARG A 388 -46.48 -4.50 30.26
CA ARG A 388 -45.61 -4.42 29.08
C ARG A 388 -44.96 -5.78 28.84
N SER A 389 -44.83 -6.19 27.59
CA SER A 389 -44.04 -7.35 27.15
C SER A 389 -42.78 -6.83 26.47
N ILE A 390 -41.62 -7.34 26.85
CA ILE A 390 -40.34 -7.00 26.22
C ILE A 390 -39.93 -8.19 25.37
N ILE A 391 -39.76 -7.96 24.07
CA ILE A 391 -39.16 -8.91 23.14
C ILE A 391 -37.68 -8.57 23.03
N SER A 392 -36.81 -9.46 23.51
CA SER A 392 -35.36 -9.36 23.37
C SER A 392 -34.87 -10.36 22.34
N VAL A 393 -34.12 -9.88 21.35
CA VAL A 393 -33.60 -10.66 20.23
C VAL A 393 -32.12 -10.90 20.43
N TYR A 394 -31.71 -12.16 20.40
CA TYR A 394 -30.32 -12.59 20.37
C TYR A 394 -30.06 -13.37 19.07
N ALA A 395 -28.86 -13.29 18.55
CA ALA A 395 -28.43 -14.06 17.40
C ALA A 395 -27.13 -14.82 17.72
N THR A 396 -27.03 -16.05 17.22
CA THR A 396 -25.78 -16.80 17.27
C THR A 396 -24.92 -16.44 16.07
N ILE A 397 -23.85 -15.67 16.32
CA ILE A 397 -22.86 -15.25 15.32
C ILE A 397 -21.50 -15.78 15.79
N ASP A 398 -20.80 -16.52 14.92
CA ASP A 398 -19.51 -17.15 15.22
C ASP A 398 -19.52 -18.03 16.48
N GLY A 399 -20.61 -18.79 16.67
CA GLY A 399 -20.79 -19.70 17.80
C GLY A 399 -21.08 -19.02 19.15
N LYS A 400 -21.14 -17.69 19.21
CA LYS A 400 -21.46 -16.92 20.42
C LYS A 400 -22.83 -16.25 20.30
N SER A 401 -23.61 -16.26 21.37
CA SER A 401 -24.87 -15.53 21.45
C SER A 401 -24.59 -14.04 21.66
N LYS A 402 -24.98 -13.20 20.70
CA LYS A 402 -24.89 -11.74 20.76
C LYS A 402 -26.29 -11.14 20.92
N PHE A 403 -26.43 -10.12 21.77
CA PHE A 403 -27.66 -9.34 21.89
C PHE A 403 -27.80 -8.42 20.67
N ILE A 404 -28.94 -8.48 20.00
CA ILE A 404 -29.21 -7.67 18.80
C ILE A 404 -30.05 -6.44 19.15
N GLY A 405 -31.03 -6.59 20.03
CA GLY A 405 -31.90 -5.50 20.41
C GLY A 405 -33.12 -5.96 21.19
N LYS A 406 -33.91 -4.99 21.64
CA LYS A 406 -35.19 -5.25 22.31
C LYS A 406 -36.25 -4.27 21.86
N GLN A 407 -37.50 -4.75 21.81
CA GLN A 407 -38.68 -3.93 21.53
C GLN A 407 -39.73 -4.17 22.61
N GLU A 408 -40.37 -3.10 23.06
CA GLU A 408 -41.43 -3.15 24.04
C GLU A 408 -42.81 -3.12 23.38
N PHE A 409 -43.71 -3.98 23.84
CA PHE A 409 -45.11 -4.07 23.42
C PHE A 409 -46.04 -3.82 24.61
N ARG A 410 -47.07 -3.01 24.39
CA ARG A 410 -48.11 -2.73 25.40
C ARG A 410 -49.17 -3.82 25.36
N ILE A 411 -49.56 -4.37 26.50
CA ILE A 411 -50.66 -5.35 26.56
C ILE A 411 -51.96 -4.58 26.83
N LYS A 412 -52.94 -4.70 25.92
CA LYS A 412 -54.25 -4.06 26.01
C LYS A 412 -55.37 -5.09 26.10
N ARG A 413 -56.51 -4.65 26.62
CA ARG A 413 -57.77 -5.40 26.47
C ARG A 413 -58.28 -5.21 25.05
N VAL A 414 -58.93 -6.25 24.54
CA VAL A 414 -59.77 -6.14 23.34
C VAL A 414 -60.83 -5.08 23.61
N PRO A 415 -61.04 -4.10 22.72
CA PRO A 415 -62.13 -3.13 22.85
C PRO A 415 -63.48 -3.80 23.07
N ASP A 416 -64.43 -3.10 23.67
CA ASP A 416 -65.77 -3.64 23.85
C ASP A 416 -66.52 -3.63 22.51
N PRO A 417 -67.28 -4.69 22.18
CA PRO A 417 -68.12 -4.69 21.00
C PRO A 417 -69.28 -3.71 21.17
N ILE A 418 -69.84 -3.28 20.06
CA ILE A 418 -70.96 -2.36 20.00
C ILE A 418 -72.24 -3.20 19.81
N PRO A 419 -73.27 -3.01 20.64
CA PRO A 419 -74.53 -3.69 20.46
C PRO A 419 -75.30 -3.07 19.28
N VAL A 420 -75.88 -3.92 18.45
CA VAL A 420 -76.61 -3.50 17.25
C VAL A 420 -77.91 -4.29 17.06
N VAL A 421 -78.90 -3.60 16.50
CA VAL A 421 -80.17 -4.17 16.03
C VAL A 421 -80.44 -3.62 14.65
N ALA A 422 -80.72 -4.50 13.67
CA ALA A 422 -80.78 -4.13 12.25
C ALA A 422 -79.53 -3.37 11.74
N GLY A 423 -78.34 -3.71 12.26
CA GLY A 423 -77.07 -3.05 11.93
C GLY A 423 -76.93 -1.62 12.49
N LYS A 424 -77.81 -1.19 13.40
CA LYS A 424 -77.77 0.13 14.03
C LYS A 424 -77.51 0.02 15.54
N SER A 425 -76.70 0.92 16.08
CA SER A 425 -76.41 1.06 17.52
C SER A 425 -77.27 2.14 18.20
N GLY A 426 -78.44 2.45 17.63
CA GLY A 426 -79.38 3.47 18.10
C GLY A 426 -79.85 4.42 16.99
N GLY A 427 -80.59 5.46 17.38
CA GLY A 427 -81.09 6.50 16.46
C GLY A 427 -82.48 6.21 15.90
N LYS A 428 -82.81 6.74 14.72
CA LYS A 428 -84.13 6.55 14.09
C LYS A 428 -84.26 5.17 13.44
N ILE A 429 -85.37 4.49 13.68
CA ILE A 429 -85.70 3.19 13.09
C ILE A 429 -87.20 3.07 12.87
N SER A 430 -87.61 2.43 11.78
CA SER A 430 -89.02 2.14 11.55
C SER A 430 -89.50 1.03 12.48
N LYS A 431 -90.73 1.17 12.98
CA LYS A 431 -91.34 0.18 13.87
C LYS A 431 -91.37 -1.21 13.22
N ASN A 432 -91.71 -1.27 11.93
CA ASN A 432 -91.79 -2.53 11.19
C ASN A 432 -90.40 -3.19 11.04
N LEU A 433 -89.35 -2.40 10.80
CA LEU A 433 -87.99 -2.93 10.68
C LEU A 433 -87.48 -3.46 12.03
N LEU A 434 -87.74 -2.73 13.12
CA LEU A 434 -87.36 -3.15 14.47
C LEU A 434 -88.12 -4.41 14.90
N ALA A 435 -89.44 -4.46 14.69
CA ALA A 435 -90.29 -5.62 15.01
C ALA A 435 -89.94 -6.86 14.18
N ALA A 436 -89.41 -6.69 12.97
CA ALA A 436 -88.94 -7.80 12.14
C ALA A 436 -87.61 -8.41 12.60
N GLN A 437 -86.83 -7.70 13.44
CA GLN A 437 -85.56 -8.24 13.94
C GLN A 437 -85.80 -9.37 14.95
N LYS A 438 -85.01 -10.42 14.81
CA LYS A 438 -85.10 -11.58 15.70
C LYS A 438 -84.20 -11.45 16.93
N ALA A 439 -83.09 -10.73 16.81
CA ALA A 439 -82.06 -10.73 17.85
C ALA A 439 -81.30 -9.39 17.93
N VAL A 440 -80.66 -9.19 19.07
CA VAL A 440 -79.63 -8.17 19.32
C VAL A 440 -78.26 -8.82 19.10
N PHE A 441 -77.40 -8.16 18.34
CA PHE A 441 -76.04 -8.63 18.07
C PHE A 441 -75.00 -7.73 18.74
N ALA A 442 -73.79 -8.23 18.91
CA ALA A 442 -72.64 -7.49 19.39
C ALA A 442 -71.54 -7.56 18.33
N GLU A 443 -71.24 -6.43 17.71
CA GLU A 443 -70.29 -6.33 16.58
C GLU A 443 -69.09 -5.45 16.96
N MET A 444 -67.90 -5.82 16.49
CA MET A 444 -66.74 -4.95 16.59
C MET A 444 -66.53 -4.22 15.28
N LYS A 445 -66.59 -2.89 15.33
CA LYS A 445 -66.25 -2.04 14.20
C LYS A 445 -64.76 -1.67 14.27
N ASP A 446 -64.09 -1.69 13.11
CA ASP A 446 -62.70 -1.22 12.95
C ASP A 446 -61.68 -1.96 13.86
N PHE A 447 -61.84 -3.28 14.04
CA PHE A 447 -60.92 -4.11 14.81
C PHE A 447 -60.26 -5.18 13.93
N ASP A 448 -58.93 -5.29 14.02
CA ASP A 448 -58.11 -6.13 13.12
C ASP A 448 -58.25 -7.64 13.36
N PHE A 449 -58.90 -8.06 14.46
CA PHE A 449 -59.15 -9.48 14.75
C PHE A 449 -60.63 -9.82 14.58
N GLU A 450 -60.89 -10.93 13.89
CA GLU A 450 -62.24 -11.49 13.75
C GLU A 450 -62.66 -12.20 15.05
N LEU A 451 -63.43 -11.52 15.90
CA LEU A 451 -63.99 -12.11 17.12
C LEU A 451 -65.52 -12.16 17.07
N LYS A 452 -66.08 -13.23 17.63
CA LYS A 452 -67.53 -13.40 17.78
C LYS A 452 -67.94 -13.14 19.22
N TYR A 453 -68.97 -12.30 19.40
CA TYR A 453 -69.55 -12.00 20.70
C TYR A 453 -71.01 -12.44 20.74
N ASP A 454 -71.34 -13.27 21.72
CA ASP A 454 -72.70 -13.77 21.90
C ASP A 454 -73.43 -12.92 22.95
N VAL A 455 -74.50 -12.24 22.55
CA VAL A 455 -75.38 -11.53 23.51
C VAL A 455 -76.10 -12.56 24.38
N THR A 456 -75.96 -12.43 25.70
CA THR A 456 -76.50 -13.38 26.68
C THR A 456 -77.74 -12.86 27.39
N ARG A 457 -77.93 -11.54 27.45
CA ARG A 457 -79.06 -10.89 28.10
C ARG A 457 -79.25 -9.48 27.56
N PHE A 458 -80.50 -9.03 27.50
CA PHE A 458 -80.86 -7.61 27.38
C PHE A 458 -82.27 -7.38 27.89
N THR A 459 -82.62 -6.13 28.17
CA THR A 459 -83.96 -5.69 28.58
C THR A 459 -84.49 -4.70 27.56
N VAL A 460 -85.76 -4.82 27.16
CA VAL A 460 -86.46 -3.81 26.37
C VAL A 460 -87.32 -3.00 27.31
N SER A 461 -87.08 -1.70 27.35
CA SER A 461 -87.74 -0.75 28.24
C SER A 461 -88.43 0.33 27.40
N VAL A 462 -89.74 0.49 27.61
CA VAL A 462 -90.58 1.43 26.85
C VAL A 462 -91.47 2.23 27.78
N LEU A 463 -91.84 3.45 27.39
CA LEU A 463 -92.80 4.25 28.13
C LEU A 463 -94.23 3.93 27.67
N LYS A 464 -95.02 3.26 28.52
CA LYS A 464 -96.42 2.89 28.24
C LYS A 464 -97.32 3.47 29.33
N GLY A 465 -98.27 4.34 28.94
CA GLY A 465 -99.22 4.95 29.89
C GLY A 465 -98.57 5.82 30.98
N GLY A 466 -97.38 6.37 30.73
CA GLY A 466 -96.64 7.21 31.69
C GLY A 466 -95.69 6.45 32.62
N TYR A 467 -95.70 5.11 32.59
CA TYR A 467 -94.78 4.27 33.36
C TYR A 467 -93.78 3.57 32.43
N ILE A 468 -92.58 3.32 32.95
CA ILE A 468 -91.57 2.49 32.27
C ILE A 468 -91.97 1.03 32.45
N VAL A 469 -92.05 0.29 31.34
CA VAL A 469 -92.35 -1.14 31.33
C VAL A 469 -91.14 -1.85 30.73
N ASP A 470 -90.58 -2.78 31.51
CA ASP A 470 -89.38 -3.53 31.19
C ASP A 470 -89.73 -5.00 30.89
N ALA A 471 -89.22 -5.53 29.79
CA ALA A 471 -89.28 -6.95 29.47
C ALA A 471 -87.88 -7.51 29.24
N ILE A 472 -87.52 -8.54 30.01
CA ILE A 472 -86.16 -9.12 30.04
C ILE A 472 -86.05 -10.30 29.06
N SER A 473 -84.99 -10.32 28.26
CA SER A 473 -84.55 -11.51 27.52
C SER A 473 -83.31 -12.13 28.17
N LYS A 474 -83.31 -13.45 28.31
CA LYS A 474 -82.16 -14.24 28.80
C LYS A 474 -81.34 -14.86 27.66
N SER A 475 -81.47 -14.34 26.45
CA SER A 475 -80.70 -14.72 25.27
C SER A 475 -80.44 -13.48 24.40
N ASN A 476 -79.90 -13.68 23.19
CA ASN A 476 -79.82 -12.63 22.19
C ASN A 476 -81.15 -12.39 21.44
N ILE A 477 -82.18 -13.23 21.64
CA ILE A 477 -83.43 -13.21 20.86
C ILE A 477 -84.49 -12.34 21.56
N PHE A 478 -85.28 -11.59 20.79
CA PHE A 478 -86.45 -10.88 21.29
C PHE A 478 -87.55 -11.86 21.73
N THR A 479 -88.05 -11.70 22.96
CA THR A 479 -89.21 -12.45 23.46
C THR A 479 -90.51 -11.92 22.85
N ASP A 480 -91.58 -12.72 22.91
CA ASP A 480 -92.88 -12.29 22.38
C ASP A 480 -93.42 -11.08 23.16
N GLU A 481 -93.23 -11.04 24.48
CA GLU A 481 -93.55 -9.87 25.32
C GLU A 481 -92.82 -8.61 24.86
N GLN A 482 -91.53 -8.70 24.53
CA GLN A 482 -90.76 -7.57 24.01
C GLN A 482 -91.29 -7.10 22.64
N LYS A 483 -91.67 -8.03 21.75
CA LYS A 483 -92.25 -7.70 20.44
C LYS A 483 -93.62 -7.04 20.57
N ASP A 484 -94.43 -7.50 21.52
CA ASP A 484 -95.74 -6.91 21.83
C ASP A 484 -95.60 -5.50 22.39
N LEU A 485 -94.61 -5.25 23.24
CA LEU A 485 -94.28 -3.90 23.70
C LEU A 485 -93.94 -3.00 22.52
N ILE A 486 -93.06 -3.44 21.61
CA ILE A 486 -92.66 -2.67 20.42
C ILE A 486 -93.83 -2.44 19.46
N SER A 487 -94.72 -3.42 19.26
CA SER A 487 -95.83 -3.34 18.29
C SER A 487 -96.86 -2.28 18.67
N THR A 488 -97.13 -2.12 19.97
CA THR A 488 -98.08 -1.14 20.53
C THR A 488 -97.58 0.30 20.53
N MET A 489 -96.32 0.54 20.14
CA MET A 489 -95.73 1.87 20.14
C MET A 489 -96.09 2.71 18.91
N ASN A 490 -96.07 4.02 19.12
CA ASN A 490 -96.34 5.05 18.15
C ASN A 490 -95.05 5.74 17.70
N ARG A 491 -95.14 6.38 16.52
CA ARG A 491 -94.09 7.25 15.98
C ARG A 491 -93.63 8.28 17.02
N GLY A 492 -92.32 8.49 17.12
CA GLY A 492 -91.69 9.43 18.05
C GLY A 492 -91.41 8.87 19.45
N GLN A 493 -91.97 7.70 19.80
CA GLN A 493 -91.65 7.05 21.06
C GLN A 493 -90.26 6.41 21.05
N LYS A 494 -89.64 6.34 22.24
CA LYS A 494 -88.31 5.78 22.44
C LYS A 494 -88.39 4.35 22.93
N VAL A 495 -87.67 3.44 22.27
CA VAL A 495 -87.40 2.08 22.74
C VAL A 495 -85.97 2.06 23.28
N GLN A 496 -85.79 1.68 24.54
CA GLN A 496 -84.48 1.45 25.11
C GLN A 496 -84.22 -0.04 25.16
N ILE A 497 -83.07 -0.47 24.63
CA ILE A 497 -82.58 -1.82 24.80
C ILE A 497 -81.36 -1.69 25.70
N GLU A 498 -81.50 -2.12 26.94
CA GLU A 498 -80.57 -1.86 28.03
C GLU A 498 -80.12 -3.12 28.77
N ASP A 499 -79.17 -2.97 29.70
CA ASP A 499 -78.47 -4.08 30.37
C ASP A 499 -78.00 -5.16 29.38
N ILE A 500 -77.51 -4.72 28.21
CA ILE A 500 -77.05 -5.64 27.18
C ILE A 500 -75.74 -6.28 27.66
N ARG A 501 -75.74 -7.60 27.79
CA ARG A 501 -74.57 -8.39 28.18
C ARG A 501 -74.14 -9.25 27.02
N ALA A 502 -72.84 -9.26 26.72
CA ALA A 502 -72.27 -10.14 25.70
C ALA A 502 -71.04 -10.88 26.22
N LYS A 503 -70.89 -12.14 25.80
CA LYS A 503 -69.75 -12.97 26.13
C LYS A 503 -68.81 -13.05 24.93
N GLY A 504 -67.53 -12.74 25.16
CA GLY A 504 -66.49 -12.82 24.14
C GLY A 504 -65.79 -14.18 24.08
N PRO A 505 -64.90 -14.38 23.10
CA PRO A 505 -64.08 -15.59 23.00
C PRO A 505 -63.05 -15.71 24.14
N ASP A 506 -62.77 -14.59 24.83
CA ASP A 506 -62.00 -14.54 26.07
C ASP A 506 -62.76 -15.14 27.28
N GLY A 507 -64.00 -15.59 27.07
CA GLY A 507 -64.85 -16.21 28.09
C GLY A 507 -65.49 -15.22 29.07
N ARG A 508 -65.24 -13.91 28.91
CA ARG A 508 -65.72 -12.87 29.83
C ARG A 508 -67.04 -12.28 29.36
N THR A 509 -67.94 -12.05 30.30
CA THR A 509 -69.19 -11.30 30.06
C THR A 509 -68.95 -9.80 30.25
N ARG A 510 -69.34 -9.01 29.25
CA ARG A 510 -69.17 -7.55 29.21
C ARG A 510 -70.52 -6.85 29.20
N SER A 511 -70.57 -5.68 29.82
CA SER A 511 -71.72 -4.77 29.76
C SER A 511 -71.57 -3.87 28.55
N LEU A 512 -72.50 -3.94 27.60
CA LEU A 512 -72.46 -3.16 26.36
C LEU A 512 -73.26 -1.85 26.44
N GLY A 513 -73.83 -1.56 27.61
CA GLY A 513 -74.62 -0.36 27.85
C GLY A 513 -76.03 -0.46 27.29
N THR A 514 -76.54 0.69 26.81
CA THR A 514 -77.92 0.86 26.34
C THR A 514 -77.93 1.46 24.94
N ILE A 515 -78.75 0.92 24.06
CA ILE A 515 -79.08 1.53 22.77
C ILE A 515 -80.50 2.08 22.81
N THR A 516 -80.66 3.30 22.33
CA THR A 516 -81.97 3.96 22.27
C THR A 516 -82.37 4.17 20.82
N PHE A 517 -83.56 3.67 20.48
CA PHE A 517 -84.19 3.88 19.19
C PHE A 517 -85.37 4.83 19.31
N VAL A 518 -85.51 5.74 18.34
CA VAL A 518 -86.71 6.58 18.18
C VAL A 518 -87.48 6.04 16.98
N LEU A 519 -88.75 5.69 17.18
CA LEU A 519 -89.60 5.18 16.10
C LEU A 519 -89.92 6.30 15.10
N ASP A 520 -89.61 6.08 13.83
CA ASP A 520 -89.67 7.11 12.77
C ASP A 520 -90.97 7.17 11.95
#